data_AF-A0A0C2WRW9-F1
#
_entry.id   AF-A0A0C2WRW9-F1
#
_cell.length_a   1.000
_cell.length_b   1.000
_cell.length_c   1.000
_cell.angle_alpha   90.00
_cell.angle_beta   90.00
_cell.angle_gamma   90.00
#
_symmetry.space_group_name_H-M   'P 1'
#
loop_
_entity.id
_entity.type
_entity.pdbx_description
1 polymer ?
#
loop_
_entity_poly.entity_id
_entity_poly.type
_entity_poly.pdbx_seq_one_letter_code
_entity_poly.pdbx_strand_id
1 'polypeptide(L)'
;LDSGGPSVYSQLLILKEYMARLAGDFDTKEETLYPADFFDLMGGVGFGALIAIMLGHLRMTADEAMEALHTLASTVFPESLQNVMGPEQRTSVLKEAIEHILVQKGELPDTKMYEENRPPVSILYAVTAVDITHPRAFRTYPSRGLSLNPSIVNAICATIAVPSHFSPAKIGPENRQQTFVGGPRGANNPTRLLLNEASNIFGNDKRVAQIVSIGSGLAN
;
A
#
# COMPACT_ATOMS: atom_id res chain seq x y z
N LEU A 1 6.33 5.08 -0.99
CA LEU A 1 5.59 4.92 -2.26
C LEU A 1 4.43 5.89 -2.27
N ASP A 2 4.42 6.80 -3.21
CA ASP A 2 3.46 7.90 -3.23
C ASP A 2 2.09 7.44 -3.72
N SER A 3 1.06 8.19 -3.35
CA SER A 3 -0.28 8.05 -3.92
C SER A 3 -0.26 8.40 -5.40
N GLY A 4 -1.11 7.73 -6.18
CA GLY A 4 -1.31 8.00 -7.61
C GLY A 4 -2.44 7.13 -8.15
N GLY A 5 -2.81 7.36 -9.42
CA GLY A 5 -3.71 6.48 -10.17
C GLY A 5 -2.93 5.35 -10.86
N PRO A 6 -3.35 4.90 -12.05
CA PRO A 6 -2.61 3.90 -12.84
C PRO A 6 -1.13 4.24 -13.11
N SER A 7 -0.74 5.52 -13.02
CA SER A 7 0.64 5.98 -13.18
C SER A 7 1.62 5.47 -12.11
N VAL A 8 1.14 4.85 -11.02
CA VAL A 8 1.98 4.21 -10.01
C VAL A 8 2.84 3.06 -10.55
N TYR A 9 2.53 2.54 -11.75
CA TYR A 9 3.39 1.56 -12.45
C TYR A 9 4.84 2.05 -12.62
N SER A 10 5.03 3.36 -12.82
CA SER A 10 6.36 3.98 -12.87
C SER A 10 7.17 3.77 -11.61
N GLN A 11 6.53 3.67 -10.43
CA GLN A 11 7.24 3.43 -9.17
C GLN A 11 7.87 2.03 -9.15
N LEU A 12 7.15 1.04 -9.67
CA LEU A 12 7.65 -0.33 -9.78
C LEU A 12 8.73 -0.47 -10.84
N LEU A 13 8.64 0.26 -11.96
CA LEU A 13 9.71 0.29 -12.96
C LEU A 13 11.02 0.83 -12.38
N ILE A 14 10.95 1.93 -11.62
CA ILE A 14 12.12 2.50 -10.95
C ILE A 14 12.68 1.51 -9.92
N LEU A 15 11.81 0.86 -9.14
CA LEU A 15 12.24 -0.14 -8.17
C LEU A 15 12.87 -1.36 -8.85
N LYS A 16 12.31 -1.84 -9.96
CA LYS A 16 12.86 -2.97 -10.72
C LYS A 16 14.27 -2.67 -11.20
N GLU A 17 14.51 -1.49 -11.76
CA GLU A 17 15.86 -1.06 -12.16
C GLU A 17 16.81 -1.01 -10.97
N TYR A 18 16.36 -0.53 -9.80
CA TYR A 18 17.16 -0.56 -8.57
C TYR A 18 17.50 -1.99 -8.14
N MET A 19 16.54 -2.91 -8.15
CA MET A 19 16.74 -4.32 -7.79
C MET A 19 17.66 -5.03 -8.81
N ALA A 20 17.57 -4.69 -10.09
CA ALA A 20 18.44 -5.25 -11.13
C ALA A 20 19.92 -4.85 -10.92
N ARG A 21 20.18 -3.62 -10.48
CA ARG A 21 21.54 -3.19 -10.12
C ARG A 21 22.07 -3.92 -8.89
N LEU A 22 21.25 -4.06 -7.86
CA LEU A 22 21.61 -4.86 -6.68
C LEU A 22 21.92 -6.31 -7.07
N ALA A 23 21.13 -6.90 -7.96
CA ALA A 23 21.38 -8.25 -8.46
C ALA A 23 22.75 -8.37 -9.16
N GLY A 24 23.12 -7.36 -9.96
CA GLY A 24 24.46 -7.26 -10.55
C GLY A 24 25.57 -7.15 -9.51
N ASP A 25 25.38 -6.35 -8.46
CA ASP A 25 26.35 -6.19 -7.36
C ASP A 25 26.53 -7.48 -6.54
N PHE A 26 25.48 -8.30 -6.43
CA PHE A 26 25.50 -9.58 -5.70
C PHE A 26 25.78 -10.81 -6.57
N ASP A 27 26.04 -10.63 -7.88
CA ASP A 27 26.21 -11.72 -8.86
C ASP A 27 25.06 -12.75 -8.81
N THR A 28 23.83 -12.25 -8.74
CA THR A 28 22.59 -13.04 -8.71
C THR A 28 21.60 -12.53 -9.76
N LYS A 29 20.44 -13.19 -9.86
CA LYS A 29 19.36 -12.77 -10.75
C LYS A 29 18.38 -11.86 -10.02
N GLU A 30 17.85 -10.85 -10.71
CA GLU A 30 16.86 -9.93 -10.13
C GLU A 30 15.58 -10.65 -9.68
N GLU A 31 15.14 -11.66 -10.44
CA GLU A 31 13.98 -12.50 -10.13
C GLU A 31 14.08 -13.28 -8.81
N THR A 32 15.26 -13.37 -8.20
CA THR A 32 15.47 -14.05 -6.90
C THR A 32 15.59 -13.06 -5.74
N LEU A 33 15.59 -11.75 -6.02
CA LEU A 33 15.67 -10.71 -5.01
C LEU A 33 14.27 -10.18 -4.64
N TYR A 34 13.98 -10.21 -3.35
CA TYR A 34 12.76 -9.62 -2.80
C TYR A 34 13.09 -8.27 -2.18
N PRO A 35 12.40 -7.17 -2.54
CA PRO A 35 12.57 -5.90 -1.86
C PRO A 35 12.40 -6.01 -0.34
N ALA A 36 11.58 -6.97 0.11
CA ALA A 36 11.40 -7.32 1.51
C ALA A 36 12.69 -7.69 2.28
N ASP A 37 13.75 -8.10 1.59
CA ASP A 37 15.03 -8.46 2.20
C ASP A 37 15.99 -7.27 2.34
N PHE A 38 15.68 -6.15 1.68
CA PHE A 38 16.56 -4.96 1.62
C PHE A 38 15.98 -3.75 2.35
N PHE A 39 14.68 -3.74 2.63
CA PHE A 39 14.01 -2.62 3.29
C PHE A 39 13.33 -3.07 4.59
N ASP A 40 13.75 -2.51 5.73
CA ASP A 40 13.13 -2.80 7.02
C ASP A 40 11.68 -2.29 7.12
N LEU A 41 11.38 -1.20 6.38
CA LEU A 41 10.10 -0.51 6.38
C LEU A 41 9.64 -0.18 4.96
N MET A 42 8.37 -0.46 4.69
CA MET A 42 7.68 -0.02 3.48
C MET A 42 6.43 0.77 3.83
N GLY A 43 6.28 1.93 3.21
CA GLY A 43 5.17 2.84 3.47
C GLY A 43 4.52 3.32 2.18
N GLY A 44 3.18 3.35 2.17
CA GLY A 44 2.44 3.77 1.00
C GLY A 44 1.10 4.43 1.26
N VAL A 45 0.59 5.11 0.24
CA VAL A 45 -0.72 5.76 0.18
C VAL A 45 -1.38 5.41 -1.15
N GLY A 46 -2.71 5.22 -1.17
CA GLY A 46 -3.43 4.83 -2.38
C GLY A 46 -2.89 3.54 -2.98
N PHE A 47 -2.68 3.53 -4.30
CA PHE A 47 -2.05 2.39 -4.98
C PHE A 47 -0.59 2.16 -4.55
N GLY A 48 0.12 3.19 -4.05
CA GLY A 48 1.44 3.01 -3.43
C GLY A 48 1.39 2.18 -2.15
N ALA A 49 0.25 2.20 -1.43
CA ALA A 49 0.02 1.33 -0.27
C ALA A 49 -0.23 -0.13 -0.66
N LEU A 50 -0.95 -0.36 -1.77
CA LEU A 50 -1.08 -1.70 -2.35
C LEU A 50 0.29 -2.27 -2.74
N ILE A 51 1.11 -1.48 -3.42
CA ILE A 51 2.48 -1.88 -3.81
C ILE A 51 3.33 -2.18 -2.56
N ALA A 52 3.25 -1.35 -1.50
CA ALA A 52 3.96 -1.60 -0.26
C ALA A 52 3.57 -2.96 0.37
N ILE A 53 2.29 -3.34 0.34
CA ILE A 53 1.83 -4.65 0.83
C ILE A 53 2.31 -5.80 -0.06
N MET A 54 2.22 -5.64 -1.38
CA MET A 54 2.69 -6.65 -2.34
C MET A 54 4.17 -6.98 -2.12
N LEU A 55 5.02 -5.95 -2.09
CA LEU A 55 6.46 -6.12 -1.96
C LEU A 55 6.89 -6.53 -0.56
N GLY A 56 6.24 -5.98 0.47
CA GLY A 56 6.61 -6.19 1.85
C GLY A 56 5.93 -7.41 2.45
N HIS A 57 4.63 -7.27 2.77
CA HIS A 57 3.87 -8.29 3.49
C HIS A 57 3.69 -9.59 2.69
N LEU A 58 3.39 -9.48 1.38
CA LEU A 58 3.21 -10.64 0.50
C LEU A 58 4.53 -11.12 -0.14
N ARG A 59 5.65 -10.45 0.20
CA ARG A 59 7.01 -10.76 -0.26
C ARG A 59 7.07 -11.05 -1.77
N MET A 60 6.51 -10.15 -2.57
CA MET A 60 6.61 -10.22 -4.02
C MET A 60 7.93 -9.65 -4.53
N THR A 61 8.42 -10.19 -5.65
CA THR A 61 9.45 -9.52 -6.45
C THR A 61 8.89 -8.27 -7.13
N ALA A 62 9.76 -7.42 -7.70
CA ALA A 62 9.30 -6.26 -8.46
C ALA A 62 8.43 -6.67 -9.65
N ASP A 63 8.80 -7.74 -10.36
CA ASP A 63 8.04 -8.26 -11.50
C ASP A 63 6.67 -8.83 -11.12
N GLU A 64 6.60 -9.62 -10.06
CA GLU A 64 5.32 -10.13 -9.57
C GLU A 64 4.36 -9.00 -9.20
N ALA A 65 4.87 -7.96 -8.52
CA ALA A 65 4.07 -6.79 -8.17
C ALA A 65 3.64 -5.98 -9.41
N MET A 66 4.47 -5.91 -10.46
CA MET A 66 4.13 -5.24 -11.72
C MET A 66 3.00 -5.96 -12.45
N GLU A 67 3.07 -7.28 -12.57
CA GLU A 67 2.02 -8.09 -13.20
C GLU A 67 0.70 -8.03 -12.43
N ALA A 68 0.77 -8.12 -11.09
CA ALA A 68 -0.40 -8.03 -10.23
C ALA A 68 -1.05 -6.64 -10.31
N LEU A 69 -0.26 -5.56 -10.29
CA LEU A 69 -0.76 -4.20 -10.43
C LEU A 69 -1.38 -3.96 -11.81
N HIS A 70 -0.74 -4.44 -12.89
CA HIS A 70 -1.27 -4.31 -14.25
C HIS A 70 -2.63 -5.01 -14.40
N THR A 71 -2.73 -6.24 -13.89
CA THR A 71 -3.97 -7.01 -13.90
C THR A 71 -5.06 -6.28 -13.12
N LEU A 72 -4.77 -5.88 -11.88
CA LEU A 72 -5.72 -5.15 -11.03
C LEU A 72 -6.17 -3.83 -11.66
N ALA A 73 -5.25 -3.03 -12.21
CA ALA A 73 -5.58 -1.77 -12.85
C ALA A 73 -6.50 -1.96 -14.05
N SER A 74 -6.24 -2.98 -14.87
CA SER A 74 -7.08 -3.33 -16.04
C SER A 74 -8.48 -3.77 -15.64
N THR A 75 -8.63 -4.47 -14.51
CA THR A 75 -9.93 -4.89 -13.99
C THR A 75 -10.71 -3.73 -13.35
N VAL A 76 -10.01 -2.84 -12.63
CA VAL A 76 -10.64 -1.73 -11.87
C VAL A 76 -10.95 -0.52 -12.76
N PHE A 77 -10.17 -0.30 -13.82
CA PHE A 77 -10.33 0.81 -14.77
C PHE A 77 -10.46 0.32 -16.23
N PRO A 78 -11.44 -0.55 -16.54
CA PRO A 78 -11.59 -1.07 -17.90
C PRO A 78 -11.98 0.05 -18.86
N GLU A 79 -11.21 0.21 -19.94
CA GLU A 79 -11.41 1.26 -20.96
C GLU A 79 -12.84 1.28 -21.50
N SER A 80 -13.45 0.11 -21.68
CA SER A 80 -14.82 -0.04 -22.21
C SER A 80 -15.93 0.45 -21.27
N LEU A 81 -15.68 0.60 -19.97
CA LEU A 81 -16.70 0.95 -18.97
C LEU A 81 -16.33 2.13 -18.08
N GLN A 82 -15.30 2.92 -18.44
CA GLN A 82 -14.82 4.04 -17.61
C GLN A 82 -15.92 5.03 -17.19
N ASN A 83 -16.90 5.27 -18.07
CA ASN A 83 -18.02 6.19 -17.85
C ASN A 83 -19.29 5.53 -17.29
N VAL A 84 -19.30 4.20 -17.14
CA VAL A 84 -20.48 3.41 -16.73
C VAL A 84 -20.29 2.85 -15.31
N MET A 85 -19.07 2.47 -14.95
CA MET A 85 -18.78 1.93 -13.62
C MET A 85 -18.75 3.03 -12.56
N GLY A 86 -19.82 3.08 -11.76
CA GLY A 86 -19.91 3.94 -10.59
C GLY A 86 -18.97 3.53 -9.44
N PRO A 87 -18.80 4.40 -8.43
CA PRO A 87 -17.85 4.19 -7.33
C PRO A 87 -18.09 2.91 -6.51
N GLU A 88 -19.34 2.50 -6.31
CA GLU A 88 -19.69 1.28 -5.57
C GLU A 88 -19.23 0.02 -6.32
N GLN A 89 -19.60 -0.10 -7.59
CA GLN A 89 -19.19 -1.22 -8.44
C GLN A 89 -17.67 -1.32 -8.53
N ARG A 90 -17.00 -0.17 -8.72
CA ARG A 90 -15.53 -0.11 -8.79
C ARG A 90 -14.85 -0.55 -7.49
N THR A 91 -15.47 -0.24 -6.35
CA THR A 91 -14.98 -0.68 -5.04
C THR A 91 -15.15 -2.19 -4.85
N SER A 92 -16.25 -2.78 -5.31
CA SER A 92 -16.44 -4.25 -5.29
C SER A 92 -15.37 -4.94 -6.11
N VAL A 93 -15.15 -4.48 -7.34
CA VAL A 93 -14.14 -5.03 -8.25
C VAL A 93 -12.73 -4.90 -7.67
N LEU A 94 -12.39 -3.73 -7.09
CA LEU A 94 -11.12 -3.53 -6.41
C LEU A 94 -10.94 -4.51 -5.26
N LYS A 95 -11.98 -4.69 -4.44
CA LYS A 95 -11.97 -5.60 -3.29
C LYS A 95 -11.69 -7.04 -3.73
N GLU A 96 -12.45 -7.54 -4.70
CA GLU A 96 -12.31 -8.89 -5.25
C GLU A 96 -10.91 -9.11 -5.85
N ALA A 97 -10.36 -8.11 -6.57
CA ALA A 97 -9.02 -8.20 -7.13
C ALA A 97 -7.93 -8.29 -6.06
N ILE A 98 -8.06 -7.53 -4.95
CA ILE A 98 -7.12 -7.61 -3.82
C ILE A 98 -7.24 -8.97 -3.13
N GLU A 99 -8.46 -9.46 -2.89
CA GLU A 99 -8.69 -10.78 -2.29
C GLU A 99 -8.06 -11.89 -3.13
N HIS A 100 -8.18 -11.82 -4.46
CA HIS A 100 -7.52 -12.75 -5.37
C HIS A 100 -5.99 -12.72 -5.23
N ILE A 101 -5.38 -11.53 -5.15
CA ILE A 101 -3.94 -11.37 -4.94
C ILE A 101 -3.50 -12.01 -3.62
N LEU A 102 -4.25 -11.82 -2.53
CA LEU A 102 -3.96 -12.42 -1.23
C LEU A 102 -4.00 -13.95 -1.31
N VAL A 103 -5.07 -14.51 -1.88
CA VAL A 103 -5.24 -15.97 -2.02
C VAL A 103 -4.12 -16.59 -2.85
N GLN A 104 -3.69 -15.93 -3.94
CA GLN A 104 -2.54 -16.40 -4.73
C GLN A 104 -1.23 -16.45 -3.95
N LYS A 105 -1.09 -15.63 -2.90
CA LYS A 105 0.08 -15.62 -2.01
C LYS A 105 -0.14 -16.39 -0.70
N GLY A 106 -1.21 -17.17 -0.62
CA GLY A 106 -1.50 -18.07 0.51
C GLY A 106 -2.13 -17.37 1.72
N GLU A 107 -2.63 -16.14 1.56
CA GLU A 107 -3.32 -15.38 2.60
C GLU A 107 -4.85 -15.50 2.46
N LEU A 108 -5.56 -15.35 3.57
CA LEU A 108 -7.02 -15.36 3.58
C LEU A 108 -7.59 -13.95 3.27
N PRO A 109 -8.76 -13.83 2.64
CA PRO A 109 -9.41 -12.54 2.39
C PRO A 109 -9.64 -11.67 3.65
N ASP A 110 -9.80 -12.31 4.81
CA ASP A 110 -10.04 -11.66 6.09
C ASP A 110 -8.78 -11.47 6.96
N THR A 111 -7.60 -11.87 6.47
CA THR A 111 -6.29 -11.66 7.12
C THR A 111 -6.18 -10.22 7.61
N LYS A 112 -5.93 -10.05 8.91
CA LYS A 112 -5.77 -8.73 9.53
C LYS A 112 -4.45 -8.08 9.14
N MET A 113 -4.43 -6.75 9.20
CA MET A 113 -3.20 -5.97 9.01
C MET A 113 -2.09 -6.47 9.95
N TYR A 114 -2.43 -6.77 11.20
CA TYR A 114 -1.52 -7.33 12.19
C TYR A 114 -2.05 -8.65 12.77
N GLU A 115 -1.30 -9.74 12.60
CA GLU A 115 -1.57 -11.04 13.23
C GLU A 115 -0.32 -11.60 13.92
N GLU A 116 0.85 -11.52 13.28
CA GLU A 116 2.15 -11.90 13.86
C GLU A 116 3.27 -11.01 13.28
N ASN A 117 4.33 -10.73 14.04
CA ASN A 117 5.42 -9.82 13.64
C ASN A 117 6.20 -10.37 12.42
N ARG A 118 5.72 -10.09 11.21
CA ARG A 118 6.37 -10.46 9.94
C ARG A 118 7.09 -9.25 9.35
N PRO A 119 8.45 -9.23 9.32
CA PRO A 119 9.19 -8.23 8.57
C PRO A 119 9.16 -8.53 7.04
N PRO A 120 9.25 -7.50 6.19
CA PRO A 120 9.39 -6.10 6.54
C PRO A 120 8.07 -5.49 7.01
N VAL A 121 8.18 -4.46 7.83
CA VAL A 121 7.01 -3.81 8.40
C VAL A 121 6.39 -2.88 7.37
N SER A 122 5.10 -3.10 7.07
CA SER A 122 4.35 -2.31 6.09
C SER A 122 3.39 -1.34 6.80
N ILE A 123 3.34 -0.09 6.33
CA ILE A 123 2.43 0.95 6.83
C ILE A 123 1.64 1.58 5.68
N LEU A 124 0.31 1.61 5.83
CA LEU A 124 -0.61 2.23 4.89
C LEU A 124 -1.24 3.45 5.57
N TYR A 125 -1.38 4.54 4.83
CA TYR A 125 -2.02 5.75 5.36
C TYR A 125 -3.35 6.02 4.67
N ALA A 126 -4.40 6.20 5.47
CA ALA A 126 -5.69 6.70 5.03
C ALA A 126 -6.12 7.87 5.92
N VAL A 127 -7.21 8.55 5.58
CA VAL A 127 -7.78 9.59 6.45
C VAL A 127 -9.23 9.28 6.75
N THR A 128 -9.73 9.84 7.85
CA THR A 128 -11.15 9.76 8.15
C THR A 128 -11.92 10.78 7.30
N ALA A 129 -13.15 10.47 6.91
CA ALA A 129 -13.99 11.38 6.13
C ALA A 129 -14.29 12.71 6.86
N VAL A 130 -14.18 12.72 8.19
CA VAL A 130 -14.37 13.91 9.04
C VAL A 130 -13.12 14.77 9.18
N ASP A 131 -11.94 14.20 8.95
CA ASP A 131 -10.65 14.89 9.08
C ASP A 131 -9.64 14.30 8.09
N ILE A 132 -9.47 15.02 6.98
CA ILE A 132 -8.55 14.68 5.88
C ILE A 132 -7.13 15.23 6.09
N THR A 133 -6.89 15.95 7.19
CA THR A 133 -5.60 16.60 7.48
C THR A 133 -4.70 15.78 8.40
N HIS A 134 -5.27 14.80 9.10
CA HIS A 134 -4.53 13.90 10.00
C HIS A 134 -4.58 12.45 9.49
N PRO A 135 -3.55 12.01 8.74
CA PRO A 135 -3.42 10.63 8.31
C PRO A 135 -3.42 9.64 9.47
N ARG A 136 -4.15 8.55 9.29
CA ARG A 136 -4.19 7.37 10.17
C ARG A 136 -3.37 6.26 9.53
N ALA A 137 -2.47 5.67 10.31
CA ALA A 137 -1.63 4.57 9.89
C ALA A 137 -2.27 3.21 10.23
N PHE A 138 -2.44 2.36 9.23
CA PHE A 138 -2.68 0.93 9.38
C PHE A 138 -1.34 0.20 9.29
N ARG A 139 -1.04 -0.63 10.28
CA ARG A 139 0.31 -1.16 10.54
C ARG A 139 0.29 -2.68 10.55
N THR A 140 1.34 -3.29 10.01
CA THR A 140 1.58 -4.74 10.14
C THR A 140 2.35 -5.13 11.41
N TYR A 141 2.38 -4.23 12.39
CA TYR A 141 3.10 -4.39 13.64
C TYR A 141 2.30 -3.74 14.78
N PRO A 142 2.53 -4.13 16.04
CA PRO A 142 1.77 -3.59 17.15
C PRO A 142 2.18 -2.14 17.42
N SER A 143 1.18 -1.27 17.57
CA SER A 143 1.41 0.12 17.99
C SER A 143 0.99 0.33 19.44
N ARG A 144 1.59 1.33 20.11
CA ARG A 144 1.18 1.71 21.47
C ARG A 144 -0.22 2.33 21.43
N GLY A 145 -1.17 1.75 22.18
CA GLY A 145 -2.53 2.26 22.32
C GLY A 145 -3.58 1.47 21.53
N LEU A 146 -4.81 2.01 21.46
CA LEU A 146 -5.90 1.40 20.70
C LEU A 146 -5.68 1.64 19.20
N SER A 147 -5.41 0.58 18.44
CA SER A 147 -5.32 0.63 16.98
C SER A 147 -6.50 -0.09 16.33
N LEU A 148 -7.02 0.50 15.26
CA LEU A 148 -7.87 -0.24 14.34
C LEU A 148 -7.02 -1.31 13.65
N ASN A 149 -7.45 -2.58 13.73
CA ASN A 149 -6.82 -3.69 13.02
C ASN A 149 -7.78 -4.23 11.93
N PRO A 150 -7.99 -3.47 10.83
CA PRO A 150 -8.80 -3.95 9.71
C PRO A 150 -8.15 -5.15 9.03
N SER A 151 -8.89 -5.84 8.15
CA SER A 151 -8.27 -6.74 7.17
C SER A 151 -7.39 -5.94 6.20
N ILE A 152 -6.39 -6.61 5.61
CA ILE A 152 -5.50 -6.02 4.60
C ILE A 152 -6.34 -5.41 3.45
N VAL A 153 -7.34 -6.16 2.99
CA VAL A 153 -8.30 -5.72 1.97
C VAL A 153 -8.98 -4.40 2.36
N ASN A 154 -9.53 -4.32 3.58
CA ASN A 154 -10.22 -3.11 4.03
C ASN A 154 -9.27 -1.93 4.21
N ALA A 155 -8.03 -2.16 4.65
CA ALA A 155 -7.01 -1.12 4.77
C ALA A 155 -6.61 -0.55 3.40
N ILE A 156 -6.43 -1.41 2.40
CA ILE A 156 -6.12 -1.02 1.02
C ILE A 156 -7.31 -0.25 0.40
N CYS A 157 -8.53 -0.75 0.56
CA CYS A 157 -9.72 -0.03 0.10
C CYS A 157 -9.82 1.35 0.74
N ALA A 158 -9.56 1.47 2.05
CA ALA A 158 -9.60 2.76 2.76
C ALA A 158 -8.60 3.79 2.22
N THR A 159 -7.39 3.39 1.87
CA THR A 159 -6.37 4.31 1.34
C THR A 159 -6.58 4.62 -0.14
N ILE A 160 -7.17 3.72 -0.93
CA ILE A 160 -7.50 3.93 -2.35
C ILE A 160 -8.83 4.68 -2.55
N ALA A 161 -9.69 4.76 -1.53
CA ALA A 161 -11.04 5.34 -1.57
C ALA A 161 -11.09 6.86 -1.86
N VAL A 162 -10.56 7.30 -3.00
CA VAL A 162 -10.56 8.68 -3.46
C VAL A 162 -11.99 9.04 -3.92
N PRO A 163 -12.54 10.17 -3.45
CA PRO A 163 -13.86 10.64 -3.86
C PRO A 163 -14.04 10.66 -5.38
N SER A 164 -15.28 10.41 -5.83
CA SER A 164 -15.69 10.28 -7.23
C SER A 164 -15.17 9.03 -7.97
N HIS A 165 -14.18 8.31 -7.45
CA HIS A 165 -13.66 7.08 -8.07
C HIS A 165 -14.10 5.82 -7.31
N PHE A 166 -14.12 5.89 -5.98
CA PHE A 166 -14.37 4.75 -5.10
C PHE A 166 -15.27 5.15 -3.94
N SER A 167 -15.92 4.15 -3.34
CA SER A 167 -16.76 4.32 -2.16
C SER A 167 -15.90 4.38 -0.90
N PRO A 168 -16.29 5.19 0.11
CA PRO A 168 -15.59 5.23 1.39
C PRO A 168 -15.60 3.87 2.10
N ALA A 169 -14.50 3.52 2.76
CA ALA A 169 -14.39 2.28 3.53
C ALA A 169 -14.85 2.51 4.97
N LYS A 170 -15.65 1.59 5.53
CA LYS A 170 -16.05 1.63 6.94
C LYS A 170 -15.21 0.64 7.74
N ILE A 171 -14.46 1.12 8.73
CA ILE A 171 -13.57 0.30 9.55
C ILE A 171 -13.90 0.51 11.03
N GLY A 172 -13.98 -0.60 11.78
CA GLY A 172 -14.23 -0.62 13.21
C GLY A 172 -15.43 -1.49 13.59
N PRO A 173 -15.70 -1.65 14.90
CA PRO A 173 -16.87 -2.38 15.38
C PRO A 173 -18.15 -1.63 15.01
N GLU A 174 -19.27 -2.34 14.82
CA GLU A 174 -20.55 -1.79 14.33
C GLU A 174 -20.99 -0.52 15.05
N ASN A 175 -20.81 -0.45 16.37
CA ASN A 175 -21.22 0.69 17.19
C ASN A 175 -20.24 1.89 17.18
N ARG A 176 -19.06 1.75 16.56
CA ARG A 176 -18.02 2.80 16.49
C ARG A 176 -17.29 2.81 15.15
N GLN A 177 -17.99 2.47 14.06
CA GLN A 177 -17.41 2.49 12.73
C GLN A 177 -16.93 3.88 12.36
N GLN A 178 -15.71 3.94 11.81
CA GLN A 178 -15.15 5.15 11.24
C GLN A 178 -15.16 5.01 9.72
N THR A 179 -15.57 6.06 9.03
CA THR A 179 -15.55 6.14 7.58
C THR A 179 -14.20 6.71 7.14
N PHE A 180 -13.50 5.98 6.27
CA PHE A 180 -12.21 6.34 5.71
C PHE A 180 -12.31 6.66 4.23
N VAL A 181 -11.48 7.60 3.80
CA VAL A 181 -11.28 8.00 2.41
C VAL A 181 -9.78 8.08 2.11
N GLY A 182 -9.46 7.91 0.83
CA GLY A 182 -8.12 8.08 0.29
C GLY A 182 -7.80 9.54 -0.01
N GLY A 183 -6.59 9.79 -0.54
CA GLY A 183 -6.14 11.12 -0.94
C GLY A 183 -5.94 12.08 0.23
N PRO A 184 -5.13 11.72 1.25
CA PRO A 184 -4.91 12.56 2.41
C PRO A 184 -4.26 13.90 2.01
N ARG A 185 -4.80 15.01 2.52
CA ARG A 185 -4.31 16.34 2.16
C ARG A 185 -2.90 16.55 2.70
N GLY A 186 -1.94 16.80 1.80
CA GLY A 186 -0.54 17.04 2.17
C GLY A 186 0.25 15.79 2.59
N ALA A 187 -0.32 14.58 2.41
CA ALA A 187 0.35 13.32 2.74
C ALA A 187 0.32 12.32 1.58
N ASN A 188 0.24 12.80 0.33
CA ASN A 188 0.37 11.94 -0.85
C ASN A 188 1.77 11.29 -0.94
N ASN A 189 2.79 11.94 -0.38
CA ASN A 189 4.11 11.35 -0.15
C ASN A 189 4.27 11.03 1.34
N PRO A 190 4.31 9.74 1.73
CA PRO A 190 4.33 9.34 3.13
C PRO A 190 5.71 9.40 3.79
N THR A 191 6.76 9.89 3.12
CA THR A 191 8.16 9.79 3.62
C THR A 191 8.31 10.35 5.03
N ARG A 192 7.75 11.53 5.32
CA ARG A 192 7.85 12.13 6.66
C ARG A 192 7.11 11.33 7.72
N LEU A 193 5.95 10.76 7.37
CA LEU A 193 5.19 9.90 8.27
C LEU A 193 5.96 8.61 8.54
N LEU A 194 6.54 8.01 7.50
CA LEU A 194 7.32 6.79 7.57
C LEU A 194 8.59 6.96 8.42
N LEU A 195 9.27 8.12 8.35
CA LEU A 195 10.41 8.43 9.22
C LEU A 195 10.01 8.55 10.70
N ASN A 196 8.84 9.11 10.97
CA ASN A 196 8.30 9.14 12.34
C ASN A 196 7.99 7.71 12.82
N GLU A 197 7.43 6.85 11.97
CA GLU A 197 7.20 5.44 12.31
C GLU A 197 8.52 4.69 12.53
N ALA A 198 9.54 4.92 11.71
CA ALA A 198 10.87 4.34 11.90
C ALA A 198 11.46 4.69 13.28
N SER A 199 11.30 5.95 13.69
CA SER A 199 11.73 6.42 15.01
C SER A 199 10.95 5.72 16.14
N ASN A 200 9.65 5.46 15.94
CA ASN A 200 8.82 4.74 16.90
C ASN A 200 9.18 3.26 17.03
N ILE A 201 9.57 2.61 15.93
CA ILE A 201 9.86 1.17 15.87
C ILE A 201 11.29 0.88 16.33
N PHE A 202 12.26 1.60 15.79
CA PHE A 202 13.69 1.32 16.00
C PHE A 202 14.33 2.19 17.09
N GLY A 203 13.60 3.19 17.58
CA GLY A 203 14.09 4.16 18.55
C GLY A 203 14.83 5.34 17.90
N ASN A 204 14.93 6.44 18.64
CA ASN A 204 15.50 7.70 18.16
C ASN A 204 17.04 7.66 18.00
N ASP A 205 17.71 6.67 18.59
CA ASP A 205 19.17 6.55 18.58
C ASP A 205 19.70 5.85 17.32
N LYS A 206 18.81 5.22 16.55
CA LYS A 206 19.18 4.53 15.30
C LYS A 206 19.19 5.53 14.15
N ARG A 207 20.27 5.49 13.35
CA ARG A 207 20.39 6.31 12.14
C ARG A 207 19.78 5.58 10.95
N VAL A 208 18.98 6.30 10.16
CA VAL A 208 18.46 5.80 8.89
C VAL A 208 19.61 5.74 7.89
N ALA A 209 19.92 4.53 7.40
CA ALA A 209 21.00 4.32 6.43
C ALA A 209 20.58 4.77 5.02
N GLN A 210 19.33 4.52 4.63
CA GLN A 210 18.83 4.80 3.29
C GLN A 210 17.34 5.14 3.32
N ILE A 211 16.93 6.06 2.44
CA ILE A 211 15.52 6.36 2.16
C ILE A 211 15.33 6.30 0.65
N VAL A 212 14.38 5.50 0.19
CA VAL A 212 13.94 5.46 -1.21
C VAL A 212 12.50 5.97 -1.26
N SER A 213 12.32 7.17 -1.80
CA SER A 213 11.02 7.82 -1.99
C SER A 213 10.72 7.90 -3.49
N ILE A 214 9.69 7.20 -3.96
CA ILE A 214 9.35 7.10 -5.38
C ILE A 214 7.96 7.69 -5.61
N GLY A 215 7.92 8.75 -6.42
CA GLY A 215 6.69 9.46 -6.81
C GLY A 215 5.99 8.82 -8.01
N SER A 216 4.71 9.12 -8.21
CA SER A 216 3.90 8.65 -9.36
C SER A 216 3.88 9.62 -10.56
N GLY A 217 4.83 10.57 -10.61
CA GLY A 217 4.86 11.66 -11.60
C GLY A 217 3.86 12.79 -11.30
N LEU A 218 4.07 13.94 -11.94
CA LEU A 218 3.12 15.06 -11.98
C LEU A 218 2.39 15.03 -13.34
N ALA A 219 1.08 15.26 -13.33
CA ALA A 219 0.38 15.55 -14.58
C ALA A 219 0.82 16.94 -15.05
N ASN A 220 1.32 17.02 -16.29
CA ASN A 220 1.63 18.28 -16.97
C ASN A 220 0.34 19.01 -17.36
#